data_AF-A0A2M7BE46-F1
#
_entry.id   AF-A0A2M7BE46-F1
#
_cell.length_a   1.000
_cell.length_b   1.000
_cell.length_c   1.000
_cell.angle_alpha   90.00
_cell.angle_beta   90.00
_cell.angle_gamma   90.00
#
_symmetry.space_group_name_H-M   'P 1'
#
loop_
_entity.id
_entity.type
_entity.pdbx_description
1 polymer ?
#
loop_
_entity_poly.entity_id
_entity_poly.type
_entity_poly.pdbx_seq_one_letter_code
_entity_poly.pdbx_strand_id
1 'polypeptide(L)'
;MNKNYPFSELKQRIEGVAKTLLILPPKPGFDQVAASLALFLSLRDSGRNVSVVCPSLMTVEFNHLVGVEKIEERIYGTDLVISLNYSADQI
;
A
#
# COMPACT_ATOMS: atom_id res chain seq x y z
N MET A 1 6.66 -9.88 17.75
CA MET A 1 6.47 -8.72 18.65
C MET A 1 5.38 -7.86 18.04
N ASN A 2 4.25 -7.66 18.70
CA ASN A 2 3.20 -6.78 18.19
C ASN A 2 3.69 -5.34 18.32
N LYS A 3 4.15 -4.76 17.20
CA LYS A 3 4.56 -3.36 17.13
C LYS A 3 3.29 -2.50 17.22
N ASN A 4 3.11 -1.80 18.34
CA ASN A 4 2.02 -0.85 18.50
C ASN A 4 2.57 0.55 18.27
N TYR A 5 2.19 1.16 17.14
CA TYR A 5 2.58 2.53 16.79
C TYR A 5 1.40 3.46 17.10
N PRO A 6 1.60 4.53 17.89
CA PRO A 6 0.58 5.56 18.07
C PRO A 6 0.17 6.15 16.72
N PHE A 7 -1.13 6.38 16.53
CA PHE A 7 -1.65 6.97 15.29
C PHE A 7 -1.00 8.32 14.96
N SER A 8 -0.70 9.13 15.98
CA SER A 8 -0.01 10.42 15.81
C SER A 8 1.40 10.25 15.22
N GLU A 9 2.16 9.26 15.68
CA GLU A 9 3.50 8.99 15.16
C GLU A 9 3.43 8.46 13.73
N LEU A 10 2.48 7.56 13.46
CA LEU A 10 2.26 7.01 12.12
C LEU A 10 1.86 8.11 11.13
N LYS A 11 0.96 9.00 11.54
CA LYS A 11 0.58 10.20 10.79
C LYS A 11 1.78 11.08 10.50
N GLN A 12 2.60 11.38 11.52
CA GLN A 12 3.79 12.22 11.36
C GLN A 12 4.80 11.61 10.38
N ARG A 13 5.02 10.30 10.43
CA ARG A 13 5.92 9.59 9.50
C ARG A 13 5.42 9.65 8.06
N ILE A 14 4.12 9.44 7.85
CA ILE A 14 3.50 9.56 6.52
C ILE A 14 3.56 11.02 6.05
N GLU A 15 3.38 11.98 6.95
CA GLU A 15 3.44 13.41 6.67
C GLU A 15 4.83 13.90 6.23
N GLY A 16 5.89 13.35 6.82
CA GLY A 16 7.27 13.79 6.61
C GLY A 16 7.98 13.25 5.36
N VAL A 17 7.35 12.35 4.59
CA VAL A 17 7.97 11.73 3.39
C VAL A 17 7.37 12.25 2.10
N ALA A 18 8.19 12.32 1.05
CA ALA A 18 7.76 12.80 -0.26
C ALA A 18 7.11 11.68 -1.09
N LYS A 19 7.63 10.45 -1.00
CA LYS A 19 7.12 9.29 -1.74
C LYS A 19 6.79 8.13 -0.80
N THR A 20 5.57 7.62 -0.93
CA THR A 20 5.10 6.45 -0.18
C THR A 20 4.78 5.31 -1.12
N LEU A 21 5.21 4.10 -0.76
CA LEU A 21 4.93 2.87 -1.48
C LEU A 21 4.09 1.94 -0.61
N LEU A 22 2.94 1.52 -1.13
CA LEU A 22 2.15 0.44 -0.56
C LEU A 22 2.52 -0.86 -1.27
N ILE A 23 2.94 -1.88 -0.53
CA ILE A 23 3.29 -3.19 -1.10
C ILE A 23 2.33 -4.28 -0.64
N LEU A 24 1.86 -5.04 -1.63
CA LEU A 24 1.03 -6.23 -1.45
C LEU A 24 1.89 -7.50 -1.52
N PRO A 25 1.55 -8.55 -0.76
CA PRO A 25 2.19 -9.85 -0.87
C PRO A 25 1.92 -10.49 -2.25
N PRO A 26 2.72 -11.49 -2.66
CA PRO A 26 2.38 -12.33 -3.80
C PRO A 26 1.07 -13.10 -3.54
N LYS A 27 0.15 -13.09 -4.51
CA LYS A 27 -1.20 -13.66 -4.41
C LYS A 27 -1.99 -13.08 -3.22
N PRO A 28 -2.24 -11.76 -3.22
CA PRO A 28 -2.93 -11.12 -2.11
C PRO A 28 -4.39 -11.59 -2.03
N GLY A 29 -4.94 -11.62 -0.81
CA GLY A 29 -6.37 -11.83 -0.61
C GLY A 29 -7.18 -10.57 -0.90
N PHE A 30 -8.50 -10.70 -1.07
CA PHE A 30 -9.40 -9.59 -1.36
C PHE A 30 -9.29 -8.45 -0.34
N ASP A 31 -9.26 -8.76 0.95
CA ASP A 31 -9.14 -7.75 2.03
C ASP A 31 -7.83 -6.97 1.95
N GLN A 32 -6.71 -7.64 1.63
CA GLN A 32 -5.41 -6.97 1.49
C GLN A 32 -5.41 -5.98 0.33
N VAL A 33 -6.00 -6.37 -0.81
CA VAL A 33 -6.13 -5.50 -1.99
C VAL A 33 -7.07 -4.34 -1.67
N ALA A 34 -8.23 -4.61 -1.08
CA ALA A 34 -9.22 -3.59 -0.71
C ALA A 34 -8.66 -2.58 0.30
N ALA A 35 -7.99 -3.03 1.35
CA ALA A 35 -7.38 -2.17 2.35
C ALA A 35 -6.24 -1.33 1.77
N SER A 36 -5.41 -1.91 0.91
CA SER A 36 -4.32 -1.19 0.23
C SER A 36 -4.86 -0.12 -0.70
N LEU A 37 -5.90 -0.44 -1.48
CA LEU A 37 -6.54 0.52 -2.37
C LEU A 37 -7.26 1.63 -1.61
N ALA A 38 -7.97 1.32 -0.53
CA ALA A 38 -8.61 2.33 0.31
C ALA A 38 -7.58 3.32 0.88
N LEU A 39 -6.44 2.83 1.36
CA LEU A 39 -5.35 3.66 1.86
C LEU A 39 -4.68 4.47 0.73
N PHE A 40 -4.41 3.83 -0.42
CA PHE A 40 -3.86 4.47 -1.60
C PHE A 40 -4.71 5.67 -2.04
N LEU A 41 -6.01 5.44 -2.24
CA LEU A 41 -6.95 6.47 -2.68
C LEU A 41 -7.03 7.60 -1.66
N SER A 42 -7.12 7.29 -0.37
CA SER A 42 -7.18 8.30 0.70
C SER A 42 -5.93 9.18 0.74
N LEU A 43 -4.74 8.58 0.63
CA LEU A 43 -3.48 9.34 0.65
C LEU A 43 -3.31 10.16 -0.63
N ARG A 44 -3.66 9.59 -1.79
CA ARG A 44 -3.62 10.30 -3.07
C ARG A 44 -4.56 11.50 -3.07
N ASP A 45 -5.79 11.33 -2.60
CA ASP A 45 -6.78 12.40 -2.53
C ASP A 45 -6.37 13.49 -1.52
N SER A 46 -5.53 13.15 -0.52
CA SER A 46 -4.86 14.12 0.35
C SER A 46 -3.66 14.85 -0.29
N GLY A 47 -3.41 14.63 -1.58
CA GLY A 47 -2.35 15.27 -2.36
C GLY A 47 -0.97 14.63 -2.22
N ARG A 48 -0.88 13.40 -1.69
CA ARG A 48 0.41 12.71 -1.50
C ARG A 48 0.80 11.90 -2.73
N ASN A 49 2.11 11.80 -2.95
CA ASN A 49 2.67 10.92 -3.96
C ASN A 49 2.78 9.50 -3.39
N VAL A 50 1.79 8.68 -3.74
CA VAL A 50 1.69 7.29 -3.30
C VAL A 50 1.65 6.38 -4.51
N SER A 51 2.37 5.27 -4.44
CA SER A 51 2.31 4.17 -5.42
C SER A 51 1.86 2.90 -4.72
N VAL A 52 1.14 2.02 -5.42
CA VAL A 52 0.74 0.70 -4.92
C VAL A 52 1.29 -0.37 -5.85
N VAL A 53 1.96 -1.36 -5.28
CA VAL A 53 2.63 -2.41 -6.05
C VAL A 53 2.27 -3.81 -5.56
N CYS A 54 2.23 -4.75 -6.49
CA CYS A 54 2.08 -6.16 -6.20
C CYS A 54 2.95 -6.99 -7.16
N PRO A 55 3.74 -7.95 -6.67
CA PRO A 55 4.56 -8.80 -7.54
C PRO A 55 3.73 -9.81 -8.36
N SER A 56 2.45 -10.01 -8.01
CA SER A 56 1.53 -10.87 -8.77
C SER A 56 0.50 -10.04 -9.53
N LEU A 57 0.14 -10.52 -10.73
CA LEU A 57 -0.91 -9.91 -11.55
C LEU A 57 -2.25 -9.91 -10.82
N MET A 58 -2.97 -8.79 -10.94
CA MET A 58 -4.34 -8.70 -10.47
C MET A 58 -5.26 -9.53 -11.36
N THR A 59 -6.08 -10.37 -10.75
CA THR A 59 -7.05 -11.24 -11.39
C THR A 59 -8.41 -10.53 -11.50
N VAL A 60 -9.33 -11.12 -12.27
CA VAL A 60 -10.69 -10.60 -12.47
C VAL A 60 -11.49 -10.53 -11.16
N GLU A 61 -11.13 -11.32 -10.13
CA GLU A 61 -11.84 -11.34 -8.84
C GLU A 61 -11.79 -9.98 -8.10
N PHE A 62 -10.80 -9.14 -8.43
CA PHE A 62 -10.67 -7.81 -7.84
C PHE A 62 -11.37 -6.72 -8.66
N ASN A 63 -11.97 -7.02 -9.81
CA ASN A 63 -12.55 -6.01 -10.72
C ASN A 63 -13.63 -5.10 -10.08
N HIS A 64 -14.23 -5.54 -8.96
CA HIS A 64 -15.20 -4.78 -8.18
C HIS A 64 -14.56 -3.69 -7.32
N LEU A 65 -13.23 -3.71 -7.13
CA LEU A 65 -12.49 -2.72 -6.37
C LEU A 65 -12.04 -1.57 -7.28
N VAL A 66 -12.28 -0.34 -6.80
CA VAL A 66 -11.91 0.87 -7.53
C VAL A 66 -10.40 1.08 -7.50
N GLY A 67 -9.80 1.30 -8.68
CA GLY A 67 -8.37 1.62 -8.79
C GLY A 67 -7.44 0.41 -8.81
N VAL A 68 -7.95 -0.81 -9.00
CA VAL A 68 -7.12 -2.03 -9.16
C VAL A 68 -6.15 -1.90 -10.33
N GLU A 69 -6.54 -1.19 -11.38
CA GLU A 69 -5.70 -0.91 -12.53
C GLU A 69 -4.51 0.03 -12.22
N LYS A 70 -4.46 0.61 -11.02
CA LYS A 70 -3.34 1.43 -10.53
C LYS A 70 -2.27 0.62 -9.81
N ILE A 71 -2.50 -0.68 -9.60
CA ILE A 71 -1.52 -1.57 -8.98
C ILE A 71 -0.43 -1.90 -10.00
N GLU A 72 0.79 -1.47 -9.71
CA GLU A 72 1.95 -1.67 -10.58
C GLU A 72 2.72 -2.94 -10.18
N GLU A 73 3.43 -3.54 -11.14
CA GLU A 73 4.24 -4.74 -10.87
C GLU A 73 5.64 -4.43 -10.35
N ARG A 74 6.11 -3.19 -10.55
CA ARG A 74 7.50 -2.80 -10.29
C ARG A 74 7.57 -1.70 -9.25
N ILE A 75 8.56 -1.82 -8.38
CA ILE A 75 8.90 -0.80 -7.41
C ILE A 75 9.73 0.28 -8.08
N TYR A 76 9.30 1.53 -7.95
CA TYR A 76 10.09 2.71 -8.29
C TYR A 76 10.42 3.47 -7.01
N GLY A 77 11.65 4.00 -6.92
CA GLY A 77 12.25 4.51 -5.67
C GLY A 77 11.29 5.28 -4.76
N THR A 78 11.29 4.89 -3.48
CA THR A 78 10.38 5.37 -2.43
C THR A 78 11.14 5.76 -1.16
N ASP A 79 10.54 6.63 -0.36
CA ASP A 79 11.07 7.07 0.94
C ASP A 79 10.44 6.28 2.10
N LEU A 80 9.20 5.81 1.91
CA LEU A 80 8.45 5.03 2.89
C LEU A 80 7.82 3.80 2.24
N VAL A 81 7.90 2.66 2.92
CA VAL A 81 7.20 1.43 2.55
C VAL A 81 6.17 1.10 3.62
N ILE A 82 4.93 0.84 3.20
CA ILE A 82 3.84 0.37 4.04
C ILE A 82 3.38 -0.97 3.48
N SER A 83 3.41 -2.00 4.33
CA SER A 83 2.83 -3.31 4.02
C SER A 83 1.62 -3.58 4.89
N LEU A 84 0.56 -4.14 4.30
CA LEU A 84 -0.66 -4.49 5.02
C LEU A 84 -0.78 -6.00 5.16
N ASN A 85 -0.75 -6.47 6.41
CA ASN A 85 -0.79 -7.90 6.73
C ASN A 85 0.24 -8.71 5.94
N TYR A 86 1.42 -8.11 5.73
CA TYR A 86 2.55 -8.68 5.01
C TYR A 86 3.84 -8.31 5.74
N SER A 87 4.66 -9.32 6.03
CA SER A 87 5.85 -9.14 6.85
C SER A 87 6.86 -8.24 6.16
N ALA A 88 7.38 -7.24 6.88
CA ALA A 88 8.42 -6.36 6.36
C ALA A 88 9.71 -7.11 5.99
N ASP A 89 9.99 -8.23 6.67
CA ASP A 89 11.15 -9.07 6.38
C ASP A 89 11.03 -9.85 5.05
N GLN A 90 9.84 -9.85 4.45
CA GLN A 90 9.54 -10.53 3.19
C GLN A 90 9.40 -9.54 2.01
N ILE A 91 9.53 -8.24 2.26
CA ILE A 91 9.45 -7.18 1.24
C ILE A 91 10.76 -7.08 0.46
#